data_AF-A0A841LTB1-F1
#
_entry.id   AF-A0A841LTB1-F1
#
_cell.length_a   1.000
_cell.length_b   1.000
_cell.length_c   1.000
_cell.angle_alpha   90.00
_cell.angle_beta   90.00
_cell.angle_gamma   90.00
#
_symmetry.space_group_name_H-M   'P 1'
#
loop_
_entity.id
_entity.type
_entity.pdbx_description
1 polymer ?
#
loop_
_entity_poly.entity_id
_entity_poly.type
_entity_poly.pdbx_seq_one_letter_code
_entity_poly.pdbx_strand_id
1 'polypeptide(L)'
;MAITRKDEDRALNKDELELVTKSRHPELQDLSDAELKSLIKLMRERREKAKGAANQRRREMKGRSSPRGATASTADDGSRLKVRVLAMAMSRLNAENQRRQQMAAHLELVANAEHALELKKAAADSKVPFNTRHAHKGVKNTASIRAQNLINPMERGRQKKAASVAQAKKDTRQQNAS
;
A
#
# COMPACT_ATOMS: atom_id res chain seq x y z
N MET A 1 24.54 -5.86 5.74
CA MET A 1 25.65 -5.36 4.90
C MET A 1 25.14 -4.19 4.08
N ALA A 2 25.76 -3.02 4.23
CA ALA A 2 25.55 -1.90 3.33
C ALA A 2 26.15 -2.25 1.96
N ILE A 3 25.44 -1.95 0.88
CA ILE A 3 25.99 -2.08 -0.48
C ILE A 3 26.77 -0.80 -0.77
N THR A 4 28.03 -0.94 -1.20
CA THR A 4 28.86 0.22 -1.56
C THR A 4 28.55 0.66 -3.00
N ARG A 5 28.81 1.93 -3.35
CA ARG A 5 28.64 2.41 -4.74
C ARG A 5 29.45 1.59 -5.75
N LYS A 6 30.66 1.17 -5.37
CA LYS A 6 31.51 0.29 -6.19
C LYS A 6 30.85 -1.05 -6.48
N ASP A 7 30.09 -1.60 -5.52
CA ASP A 7 29.35 -2.85 -5.72
C ASP A 7 28.13 -2.66 -6.62
N GLU A 8 27.50 -1.49 -6.59
CA GLU A 8 26.41 -1.13 -7.50
C GLU A 8 26.93 -0.99 -8.93
N ASP A 9 28.05 -0.28 -9.14
CA ASP A 9 28.68 -0.12 -10.45
C ASP A 9 29.09 -1.47 -11.08
N ARG A 10 29.53 -2.42 -10.24
CA ARG A 10 29.86 -3.78 -10.67
C ARG A 10 28.61 -4.60 -11.03
N ALA A 11 27.52 -4.39 -10.32
CA ALA A 11 26.32 -5.23 -10.43
C ALA A 11 25.32 -4.75 -11.48
N LEU A 12 25.30 -3.45 -11.79
CA LEU A 12 24.28 -2.80 -12.61
C LEU A 12 24.79 -2.42 -13.99
N ASN A 13 23.85 -2.37 -14.93
CA ASN A 13 24.05 -1.79 -16.25
C ASN A 13 24.02 -0.25 -16.15
N LYS A 14 24.51 0.48 -17.17
CA LYS A 14 24.42 1.95 -17.22
C LYS A 14 22.99 2.47 -16.99
N ASP A 15 22.03 1.97 -17.76
CA ASP A 15 20.61 2.37 -17.63
C ASP A 15 20.07 2.12 -16.22
N GLU A 16 20.46 1.00 -15.59
CA GLU A 16 19.98 0.66 -14.25
C GLU A 16 20.64 1.53 -13.18
N LEU A 17 21.92 1.87 -13.37
CA LEU A 17 22.65 2.77 -12.51
C LEU A 17 22.04 4.18 -12.53
N GLU A 18 21.64 4.66 -13.71
CA GLU A 18 20.92 5.93 -13.85
C GLU A 18 19.60 5.92 -13.08
N LEU A 19 18.80 4.85 -13.22
CA LEU A 19 17.54 4.71 -12.48
C LEU A 19 17.74 4.65 -10.96
N VAL A 20 18.80 3.95 -10.52
CA VAL A 20 19.15 3.86 -9.10
C VAL A 20 19.66 5.21 -8.58
N THR A 21 20.33 6.00 -9.41
CA THR A 21 20.78 7.36 -9.06
C THR A 21 19.58 8.29 -8.88
N LYS A 22 18.60 8.27 -9.79
CA LYS A 22 17.32 8.99 -9.67
C LYS A 22 16.51 8.64 -8.43
N SER A 23 16.72 7.44 -7.86
CA SER A 23 16.06 7.01 -6.61
C SER A 23 16.70 7.60 -5.34
N ARG A 24 17.77 8.38 -5.45
CA ARG A 24 18.46 8.98 -4.31
C ARG A 24 18.14 10.46 -4.19
N HIS A 25 18.28 10.97 -2.97
CA HIS A 25 18.32 12.42 -2.74
C HIS A 25 19.63 13.01 -3.31
N PRO A 26 19.61 14.22 -3.90
CA PRO A 26 18.47 15.13 -4.00
C PRO A 26 17.50 14.85 -5.16
N GLU A 27 17.93 14.16 -6.22
CA GLU A 27 17.15 13.97 -7.47
C GLU A 27 15.73 13.45 -7.26
N LEU A 28 15.53 12.57 -6.28
CA LEU A 28 14.21 12.03 -5.92
C LEU A 28 13.20 13.11 -5.49
N GLN A 29 13.66 14.22 -4.90
CA GLN A 29 12.77 15.32 -4.49
C GLN A 29 12.33 16.18 -5.68
N ASP A 30 13.19 16.31 -6.69
CA ASP A 30 12.92 17.16 -7.86
C ASP A 30 11.93 16.51 -8.84
N LEU A 31 11.65 15.21 -8.70
CA LEU A 31 10.69 14.49 -9.54
C LEU A 31 9.25 14.93 -9.27
N SER A 32 8.49 15.16 -10.33
CA SER A 32 7.04 15.30 -10.24
C SER A 32 6.35 13.98 -9.84
N ASP A 33 5.09 14.04 -9.40
CA ASP A 33 4.33 12.84 -9.01
C ASP A 33 4.13 11.85 -10.17
N ALA A 34 3.96 12.37 -11.39
CA ALA A 34 3.82 11.57 -12.60
C ALA A 34 5.13 10.85 -12.96
N GLU A 35 6.27 11.55 -12.83
CA GLU A 35 7.59 10.98 -13.06
C GLU A 35 7.94 9.95 -11.98
N LEU A 36 7.64 10.24 -10.71
CA LEU A 36 7.83 9.29 -9.60
C LEU A 36 7.05 7.99 -9.84
N LYS A 37 5.78 8.09 -10.25
CA LYS A 37 4.94 6.92 -10.57
C LYS A 37 5.51 6.12 -11.75
N SER A 38 5.98 6.81 -12.78
CA SER A 38 6.60 6.19 -13.96
C SER A 38 7.93 5.50 -13.61
N LEU A 39 8.76 6.13 -12.78
CA LEU A 39 10.01 5.58 -12.28
C LEU A 39 9.77 4.34 -11.41
N ILE A 40 8.78 4.37 -10.52
CA ILE A 40 8.37 3.21 -9.70
C ILE A 40 7.97 2.03 -10.60
N LYS A 41 7.19 2.28 -11.65
CA LYS A 41 6.77 1.24 -12.60
C LYS A 41 7.99 0.62 -13.29
N LEU A 42 8.87 1.45 -13.85
CA LEU A 42 10.07 1.00 -14.54
C LEU A 42 11.02 0.23 -13.61
N MET A 43 11.26 0.74 -12.38
CA MET A 43 12.10 0.09 -11.38
C MET A 43 11.55 -1.29 -10.99
N ARG A 44 10.22 -1.40 -10.83
CA ARG A 44 9.56 -2.68 -10.55
C ARG A 44 9.78 -3.69 -11.66
N GLU A 45 9.60 -3.29 -12.92
CA GLU A 45 9.83 -4.15 -14.07
C GLU A 45 11.29 -4.64 -14.16
N ARG A 46 12.26 -3.73 -13.96
CA ARG A 46 13.69 -4.08 -13.94
C ARG A 46 14.03 -5.05 -12.82
N ARG A 47 13.48 -4.81 -11.62
CA ARG A 47 13.66 -5.69 -10.45
C ARG A 47 13.07 -7.08 -10.69
N GLU A 48 11.84 -7.18 -11.20
CA GLU A 48 11.21 -8.48 -11.43
C GLU A 48 11.94 -9.27 -12.54
N LYS A 49 12.41 -8.61 -13.60
CA LYS A 49 13.29 -9.22 -14.61
C LYS A 49 14.58 -9.77 -13.99
N ALA A 50 15.27 -8.96 -13.17
CA ALA A 50 16.49 -9.38 -12.48
C ALA A 50 16.24 -10.55 -11.51
N LYS A 51 15.13 -10.51 -10.77
CA LYS A 51 14.72 -11.56 -9.85
C LYS A 51 14.39 -12.87 -10.58
N GLY A 52 13.73 -12.80 -11.73
CA GLY A 52 13.49 -13.94 -12.60
C GLY A 52 14.80 -14.60 -13.06
N ALA A 53 15.75 -13.80 -13.53
CA ALA A 53 17.06 -14.29 -13.95
C ALA A 53 17.86 -14.92 -12.80
N ALA A 54 17.88 -14.30 -11.62
CA ALA A 54 18.54 -14.85 -10.42
C ALA A 54 17.90 -16.18 -9.99
N ASN A 55 16.56 -16.24 -9.96
CA ASN A 55 15.85 -17.48 -9.61
C ASN A 55 16.11 -18.61 -10.60
N GLN A 56 16.21 -18.28 -11.90
CA GLN A 56 16.56 -19.25 -12.94
C GLN A 56 17.97 -19.81 -12.72
N ARG A 57 18.98 -18.95 -12.57
CA ARG A 57 20.37 -19.37 -12.29
C ARG A 57 20.46 -20.25 -11.04
N ARG A 58 19.71 -19.89 -9.99
CA ARG A 58 19.61 -20.69 -8.77
C ARG A 58 18.97 -22.07 -9.00
N ARG A 59 18.03 -22.20 -9.93
CA ARG A 59 17.42 -23.50 -10.28
C ARG A 59 18.37 -24.34 -11.13
N GLU A 60 19.12 -23.73 -12.04
CA GLU A 60 20.14 -24.39 -12.87
C GLU A 60 21.26 -24.96 -11.99
N MET A 61 21.80 -24.17 -11.06
CA MET A 61 22.79 -24.63 -10.08
C MET A 61 22.29 -25.80 -9.22
N LYS A 62 20.97 -25.89 -9.01
CA LYS A 62 20.33 -26.97 -8.26
C LYS A 62 19.98 -28.19 -9.13
N GLY A 63 20.25 -28.16 -10.44
CA GLY A 63 19.82 -29.18 -11.38
C GLY A 63 18.29 -29.27 -11.55
N ARG A 64 17.53 -28.23 -11.15
CA ARG A 64 16.06 -28.21 -11.18
C ARG A 64 15.48 -27.51 -12.41
N SER A 65 16.35 -27.02 -13.30
CA SER A 65 15.95 -26.42 -14.57
C SER A 65 17.05 -26.65 -15.60
N SER A 66 16.65 -26.78 -16.87
CA SER A 66 17.60 -26.84 -17.97
C SER A 66 18.44 -25.56 -18.01
N PRO A 67 19.76 -25.66 -18.31
CA PRO A 67 20.60 -24.51 -18.54
C PRO A 67 20.04 -23.64 -19.65
N ARG A 68 20.01 -22.32 -19.41
CA ARG A 68 19.63 -21.36 -20.45
C ARG A 68 20.75 -21.14 -21.49
N GLY A 69 21.98 -21.53 -21.17
CA GLY A 69 23.14 -21.51 -22.06
C GLY A 69 23.72 -22.91 -22.30
N ALA A 70 24.91 -22.96 -22.91
CA ALA A 70 25.59 -24.24 -23.21
C ALA A 70 25.92 -25.04 -21.94
N THR A 71 26.17 -24.36 -20.81
CA THR A 71 26.45 -24.96 -19.51
C THR A 71 25.60 -24.31 -18.42
N ALA A 72 25.37 -25.07 -17.33
CA ALA A 72 24.68 -24.56 -16.15
C ALA A 72 25.47 -23.40 -15.52
N SER A 73 24.76 -22.41 -14.98
CA SER A 73 25.39 -21.34 -14.22
C SER A 73 26.19 -21.89 -13.02
N THR A 74 27.41 -21.40 -12.82
CA THR A 74 28.32 -21.84 -11.74
C THR A 74 28.28 -20.94 -10.50
N ALA A 75 27.76 -19.70 -10.62
CA ALA A 75 27.64 -18.74 -9.54
C ALA A 75 26.46 -17.78 -9.74
N ASP A 76 25.83 -17.35 -8.64
CA ASP A 76 24.66 -16.44 -8.65
C ASP A 76 24.86 -15.14 -7.84
N ASP A 77 26.06 -14.92 -7.30
CA ASP A 77 26.30 -13.79 -6.38
C ASP A 77 26.07 -12.42 -7.04
N GLY A 78 26.49 -12.25 -8.29
CA GLY A 78 26.24 -11.02 -9.06
C GLY A 78 24.75 -10.77 -9.31
N SER A 79 23.95 -11.79 -9.64
CA SER A 79 22.51 -11.64 -9.85
C SER A 79 21.80 -11.29 -8.55
N ARG A 80 22.21 -11.91 -7.44
CA ARG A 80 21.65 -11.64 -6.11
C ARG A 80 21.99 -10.24 -5.64
N LEU A 81 23.23 -9.78 -5.89
CA LEU A 81 23.65 -8.43 -5.60
C LEU A 81 22.80 -7.42 -6.40
N LYS A 82 22.68 -7.61 -7.72
CA LYS A 82 21.82 -6.78 -8.59
C LYS A 82 20.37 -6.70 -8.08
N VAL A 83 19.76 -7.83 -7.72
CA VAL A 83 18.40 -7.86 -7.15
C VAL A 83 18.33 -7.08 -5.84
N ARG A 84 19.35 -7.18 -4.98
CA ARG A 84 19.41 -6.45 -3.71
C ARG A 84 19.50 -4.94 -3.93
N VAL A 85 20.33 -4.49 -4.87
CA VAL A 85 20.45 -3.06 -5.22
C VAL A 85 19.13 -2.49 -5.73
N LEU A 86 18.49 -3.17 -6.70
CA LEU A 86 17.21 -2.75 -7.24
C LEU A 86 16.09 -2.77 -6.19
N ALA A 87 16.12 -3.72 -5.26
CA ALA A 87 15.18 -3.76 -4.14
C ALA A 87 15.37 -2.56 -3.19
N MET A 88 16.61 -2.18 -2.87
CA MET A 88 16.88 -1.00 -2.04
C MET A 88 16.43 0.31 -2.73
N ALA A 89 16.65 0.45 -4.03
CA ALA A 89 16.16 1.59 -4.80
C ALA A 89 14.62 1.65 -4.78
N MET A 90 13.95 0.51 -4.98
CA MET A 90 12.49 0.40 -4.87
C MET A 90 11.97 0.80 -3.49
N SER A 91 12.65 0.41 -2.41
CA SER A 91 12.28 0.81 -1.05
C SER A 91 12.32 2.33 -0.86
N ARG A 92 13.32 3.03 -1.42
CA ARG A 92 13.41 4.50 -1.37
C ARG A 92 12.25 5.16 -2.12
N LEU A 93 11.96 4.69 -3.34
CA LEU A 93 10.86 5.23 -4.15
C LEU A 93 9.49 5.03 -3.47
N ASN A 94 9.27 3.86 -2.88
CA ASN A 94 8.04 3.58 -2.14
C ASN A 94 7.89 4.47 -0.90
N ALA A 95 8.99 4.70 -0.17
CA ALA A 95 9.00 5.58 0.99
C ALA A 95 8.65 7.02 0.58
N GLU A 96 9.20 7.53 -0.53
CA GLU A 96 8.87 8.86 -1.04
C GLU A 96 7.41 8.95 -1.49
N ASN A 97 6.91 7.97 -2.24
CA ASN A 97 5.50 7.95 -2.64
C ASN A 97 4.56 7.93 -1.42
N GLN A 98 4.90 7.14 -0.39
CA GLN A 98 4.13 7.11 0.85
C GLN A 98 4.21 8.45 1.59
N ARG A 99 5.38 9.10 1.63
CA ARG A 99 5.56 10.42 2.23
C ARG A 99 4.65 11.45 1.55
N ARG A 100 4.63 11.49 0.21
CA ARG A 100 3.76 12.39 -0.56
C ARG A 100 2.28 12.13 -0.29
N GLN A 101 1.86 10.87 -0.25
CA GLN A 101 0.48 10.50 0.09
C GLN A 101 0.08 10.92 1.51
N GLN A 102 0.97 10.75 2.50
CA GLN A 102 0.72 11.17 3.87
C GLN A 102 0.60 12.69 3.99
N MET A 103 1.43 13.44 3.28
CA MET A 103 1.32 14.91 3.26
C MET A 103 0.01 15.37 2.61
N ALA A 104 -0.38 14.78 1.47
CA ALA A 104 -1.64 15.11 0.81
C ALA A 104 -2.84 14.80 1.72
N ALA A 105 -2.87 13.62 2.33
CA ALA A 105 -3.93 13.23 3.26
C ALA A 105 -4.00 14.16 4.50
N HIS A 106 -2.85 14.64 4.98
CA HIS A 106 -2.81 15.60 6.08
C HIS A 106 -3.42 16.95 5.67
N LEU A 107 -3.10 17.45 4.47
CA LEU A 107 -3.68 18.70 3.96
C LEU A 107 -5.20 18.59 3.77
N GLU A 108 -5.68 17.48 3.20
CA GLU A 108 -7.11 17.20 3.07
C GLU A 108 -7.81 17.13 4.43
N LEU A 109 -7.17 16.51 5.44
CA LEU A 109 -7.72 16.44 6.79
C LEU A 109 -7.89 17.84 7.41
N VAL A 110 -6.89 18.71 7.24
CA VAL A 110 -6.94 20.09 7.73
C VAL A 110 -8.08 20.87 7.04
N ALA A 111 -8.15 20.82 5.70
CA ALA A 111 -9.21 21.50 4.95
C ALA A 111 -10.62 21.03 5.35
N ASN A 112 -10.80 19.72 5.56
CA ASN A 112 -12.06 19.16 6.02
C ASN A 112 -12.43 19.63 7.44
N ALA A 113 -11.43 19.74 8.33
CA ALA A 113 -11.64 20.23 9.69
C ALA A 113 -12.01 21.71 9.71
N GLU A 114 -11.37 22.54 8.87
CA GLU A 114 -11.70 23.95 8.69
C GLU A 114 -13.12 24.13 8.18
N HIS A 115 -13.50 23.41 7.12
CA HIS A 115 -14.86 23.45 6.57
C HIS A 115 -15.92 23.00 7.61
N ALA A 116 -15.65 21.95 8.39
CA ALA A 116 -16.56 21.52 9.46
C ALA A 116 -16.69 22.57 10.57
N LEU A 117 -15.60 23.27 10.89
CA LEU A 117 -15.59 24.36 11.86
C LEU A 117 -16.42 25.54 11.36
N GLU A 118 -16.28 25.92 10.09
CA GLU A 118 -17.09 26.97 9.45
C GLU A 118 -18.59 26.64 9.48
N LEU A 119 -18.98 25.42 9.11
CA LEU A 119 -20.37 24.97 9.21
C LEU A 119 -20.90 25.04 10.64
N LYS A 120 -20.08 24.68 11.63
CA LYS A 120 -20.48 24.75 13.04
C LYS A 120 -20.65 26.20 13.51
N LYS A 121 -19.77 27.11 13.08
CA LYS A 121 -19.90 28.54 13.36
C LYS A 121 -21.14 29.12 12.70
N ALA A 122 -21.36 28.85 11.41
CA ALA A 122 -22.56 29.29 10.70
C ALA A 122 -23.87 28.78 11.33
N ALA A 123 -23.88 27.53 11.80
CA ALA A 123 -25.01 26.98 12.54
C ALA A 123 -25.23 27.68 13.90
N ALA A 124 -24.15 28.03 14.61
CA ALA A 124 -24.24 28.79 15.86
C ALA A 124 -24.71 30.23 15.65
N ASP A 125 -24.28 30.88 14.57
CA ASP A 125 -24.67 32.23 14.19
C ASP A 125 -26.10 32.29 13.61
N SER A 126 -26.64 31.14 13.16
CA SER A 126 -28.02 31.05 12.73
C SER A 126 -28.96 31.35 13.92
N LYS A 127 -29.42 32.59 13.99
CA LYS A 127 -30.42 33.07 14.96
C LYS A 127 -31.80 32.51 14.62
N VAL A 128 -31.93 31.19 14.52
CA VAL A 128 -33.23 30.54 14.40
C VAL A 128 -33.95 30.79 15.73
N PRO A 129 -35.10 31.50 15.74
CA PRO A 129 -35.85 31.72 16.96
C PRO A 129 -36.17 30.39 17.63
N PHE A 130 -36.04 30.31 18.96
CA PHE A 130 -36.39 29.12 19.76
C PHE A 130 -37.83 28.63 19.50
N ASN A 131 -38.69 29.51 18.98
CA ASN A 131 -40.11 29.23 18.70
C ASN A 131 -40.46 29.57 17.23
N THR A 132 -39.96 28.79 16.28
CA THR A 132 -40.49 28.79 14.90
C THR A 132 -41.58 27.72 14.75
N ARG A 133 -42.45 27.86 13.76
CA ARG A 133 -43.53 26.89 13.43
C ARG A 133 -43.02 25.45 13.16
N HIS A 134 -41.70 25.29 13.00
CA HIS A 134 -41.01 24.03 12.79
C HIS A 134 -39.96 23.72 13.89
N ALA A 135 -39.96 24.43 15.03
CA ALA A 135 -39.01 24.24 16.13
C ALA A 135 -38.97 22.81 16.71
N HIS A 136 -40.02 22.03 16.48
CA HIS A 136 -40.11 20.62 16.86
C HIS A 136 -40.20 19.66 15.67
N LYS A 137 -40.16 20.18 14.43
CA LYS A 137 -40.22 19.41 13.18
C LYS A 137 -38.87 19.32 12.43
N GLY A 138 -37.84 20.00 12.91
CA GLY A 138 -36.47 19.92 12.37
C GLY A 138 -35.60 18.88 13.08
N VAL A 139 -34.53 18.44 12.41
CA VAL A 139 -33.52 17.52 12.97
C VAL A 139 -32.91 18.16 14.21
N LYS A 140 -33.18 17.62 15.39
CA LYS A 140 -32.58 18.10 16.64
C LYS A 140 -31.07 17.95 16.54
N ASN A 141 -30.30 18.95 16.99
CA ASN A 141 -28.85 18.85 17.13
C ASN A 141 -28.52 17.96 18.35
N THR A 142 -28.89 16.68 18.26
CA THR A 142 -28.51 15.67 19.23
C THR A 142 -27.08 15.28 18.96
N ALA A 143 -26.20 15.45 19.94
CA ALA A 143 -24.86 14.88 19.86
C ALA A 143 -24.97 13.40 19.51
N SER A 144 -24.14 12.92 18.58
CA SER A 144 -24.07 11.51 18.24
C SER A 144 -23.77 10.72 19.52
N ILE A 145 -24.79 10.03 20.04
CA ILE A 145 -24.61 9.03 21.07
C ILE A 145 -23.85 7.90 20.36
N ARG A 146 -22.52 7.90 20.47
CA ARG A 146 -21.72 6.77 19.97
C ARG A 146 -22.25 5.54 20.68
N ALA A 147 -22.93 4.66 19.94
CA ALA A 147 -23.40 3.41 20.48
C ALA A 147 -22.19 2.68 21.08
N GLN A 148 -22.25 2.40 22.38
CA GLN A 148 -21.19 1.64 23.03
C GLN A 148 -21.10 0.30 22.31
N ASN A 149 -19.89 -0.08 21.91
CA ASN A 149 -19.68 -1.35 21.24
C ASN A 149 -19.73 -2.45 22.30
N LEU A 150 -20.95 -2.85 22.68
CA LEU A 150 -21.23 -3.81 23.77
C LEU A 150 -20.69 -5.22 23.48
N ILE A 151 -20.26 -5.48 22.25
CA ILE A 151 -19.70 -6.76 21.83
C ILE A 151 -18.17 -6.67 21.89
N ASN A 152 -17.57 -7.48 22.76
CA ASN A 152 -16.13 -7.69 22.80
C ASN A 152 -15.62 -8.10 21.40
N PRO A 153 -14.64 -7.40 20.80
CA PRO A 153 -14.14 -7.71 19.46
C PRO A 153 -13.78 -9.19 19.22
N MET A 154 -13.35 -9.91 20.26
CA MET A 154 -13.01 -11.34 20.19
C MET A 154 -14.24 -12.25 19.98
N GLU A 155 -15.42 -11.85 20.43
CA GLU A 155 -16.66 -12.63 20.28
C GLU A 155 -17.29 -12.49 18.89
N ARG A 156 -17.02 -11.38 18.18
CA ARG A 156 -17.56 -11.14 16.82
C ARG A 156 -17.17 -12.25 15.85
N GLY A 157 -15.89 -12.64 15.84
CA GLY A 157 -15.38 -13.68 14.93
C GLY A 157 -16.02 -15.03 15.21
N ARG A 158 -16.16 -15.39 16.49
CA ARG A 158 -16.79 -16.62 16.95
C ARG A 158 -18.27 -16.68 16.55
N GLN A 159 -19.03 -15.63 16.80
CA GLN A 159 -20.45 -15.57 16.44
C GLN A 159 -20.66 -15.63 14.92
N LYS A 160 -19.84 -14.92 14.14
CA LYS A 160 -19.88 -14.98 12.67
C LYS A 160 -19.61 -16.40 12.16
N LYS A 161 -18.65 -17.11 12.76
CA LYS A 161 -18.36 -18.50 12.38
C LYS A 161 -19.49 -19.44 12.77
N ALA A 162 -20.08 -19.27 13.96
CA ALA A 162 -21.22 -20.07 14.41
C ALA A 162 -22.44 -19.91 13.47
N ALA A 163 -22.76 -18.68 13.07
CA ALA A 163 -23.84 -18.40 12.12
C ALA A 163 -23.57 -19.03 10.74
N SER A 164 -22.33 -18.92 10.23
CA SER A 164 -21.93 -19.57 8.97
C SER A 164 -22.10 -21.10 9.03
N VAL A 165 -21.73 -21.74 10.15
CA VAL A 165 -21.90 -23.19 10.34
C VAL A 165 -23.38 -23.56 10.42
N ALA A 166 -24.20 -22.78 11.13
CA ALA A 166 -25.64 -23.02 11.22
C ALA A 166 -26.34 -22.89 9.86
N GLN A 167 -25.94 -21.90 9.05
CA GLN A 167 -26.46 -21.72 7.70
C GLN A 167 -26.08 -22.89 6.79
N ALA A 168 -24.80 -23.30 6.79
CA ALA A 168 -24.36 -24.45 6.02
C ALA A 168 -25.14 -25.73 6.38
N LYS A 169 -25.43 -25.95 7.67
CA LYS A 169 -26.28 -27.07 8.12
C LYS A 169 -27.73 -26.97 7.64
N LYS A 170 -28.26 -25.75 7.50
CA LYS A 170 -29.61 -25.52 6.98
C LYS A 170 -29.66 -25.79 5.48
N ASP A 171 -28.67 -25.31 4.75
CA ASP A 171 -28.58 -25.46 3.30
C ASP A 171 -28.41 -26.94 2.91
N THR A 172 -27.58 -27.71 3.64
CA THR A 172 -27.45 -29.16 3.41
C THR A 172 -28.73 -29.93 3.73
N ARG A 173 -29.50 -29.51 4.74
CA ARG A 173 -30.82 -30.11 5.02
C ARG A 173 -31.82 -29.83 3.90
N GLN A 174 -31.79 -28.64 3.29
CA GLN A 174 -32.66 -28.32 2.15
C GLN A 174 -32.27 -29.10 0.89
N GLN A 175 -30.97 -29.27 0.65
CA GLN A 175 -30.45 -30.07 -0.47
C GLN A 175 -30.83 -31.55 -0.36
N ASN A 176 -30.84 -32.12 0.86
CA ASN A 176 -31.21 -33.52 1.08
C ASN A 176 -32.73 -33.77 1.10
N ALA A 177 -33.55 -32.71 1.13
CA ALA A 177 -35.00 -32.78 1.14
C ALA A 177 -35.63 -32.50 -0.24
N SER A 178 -34.80 -32.26 -1.26
CA SER A 178 -35.16 -32.11 -2.68
C SER A 178 -34.70 -33.34 -3.46
#